data_AF-A0A255SB91-F1
#
_entry.id   AF-A0A255SB91-F1
#
_cell.length_a   1.000
_cell.length_b   1.000
_cell.length_c   1.000
_cell.angle_alpha   90.00
_cell.angle_beta   90.00
_cell.angle_gamma   90.00
#
_symmetry.space_group_name_H-M   'P 1'
#
loop_
_entity.id
_entity.type
_entity.pdbx_description
1 polymer ?
#
loop_
_entity_poly.entity_id
_entity_poly.type
_entity_poly.pdbx_seq_one_letter_code
_entity_poly.pdbx_strand_id
1 'polypeptide(L)'
;MGWYDLTSRQQELDRKIENSGIKLDSSNSCLKKVMRAIGASSSEENYVKSRIALRLKTQALLDDTDDFINSTEKMLDDFKKDDEKWEREGRKLGFKFWD
;
A
#
# COMPACT_ATOMS: atom_id res chain seq x y z
N MET A 1 7.20 -17.77 4.76
CA MET A 1 8.21 -17.96 3.71
C MET A 1 8.65 -16.60 3.21
N GLY A 2 9.91 -16.27 3.44
CA GLY A 2 10.56 -15.12 2.81
C GLY A 2 10.90 -15.43 1.35
N TRP A 3 11.31 -14.40 0.61
CA TRP A 3 11.69 -14.51 -0.80
C TRP A 3 12.76 -15.58 -1.07
N TYR A 4 13.72 -15.71 -0.15
CA TYR A 4 14.83 -16.67 -0.24
C TYR A 4 14.41 -18.12 0.06
N ASP A 5 13.21 -18.35 0.60
CA ASP A 5 12.67 -19.69 0.84
C ASP A 5 11.96 -20.26 -0.41
N LEU A 6 11.77 -19.43 -1.44
CA LEU A 6 11.07 -19.80 -2.67
C LEU A 6 12.01 -20.54 -3.62
N THR A 7 11.46 -21.52 -4.35
CA THR A 7 12.19 -22.13 -5.47
C THR A 7 12.40 -21.11 -6.60
N SER A 8 13.40 -21.33 -7.45
CA SER A 8 13.64 -20.46 -8.61
C SER A 8 12.39 -20.31 -9.49
N ARG A 9 11.59 -21.38 -9.61
CA ARG A 9 10.33 -21.36 -10.36
C ARG A 9 9.27 -20.49 -9.68
N GLN A 10 9.14 -20.58 -8.35
CA GLN A 10 8.22 -19.73 -7.59
C GLN A 10 8.60 -18.24 -7.71
N GLN A 11 9.91 -17.92 -7.62
CA GLN A 11 10.41 -16.56 -7.82
C GLN A 11 10.12 -16.05 -9.24
N GLU A 12 10.32 -16.90 -10.26
CA GLU A 12 10.00 -16.58 -11.65
C GLU A 12 8.50 -16.27 -11.83
N LEU A 13 7.63 -17.12 -11.29
CA LEU A 13 6.18 -16.91 -11.32
C LEU A 13 5.79 -15.61 -10.64
N ASP A 14 6.36 -15.29 -9.47
CA ASP A 14 6.03 -14.06 -8.77
C ASP A 14 6.41 -12.80 -9.58
N ARG A 15 7.60 -12.80 -10.21
CA ARG A 15 8.01 -11.73 -11.12
C ARG A 15 7.11 -11.63 -12.34
N LYS A 16 6.65 -12.76 -12.87
CA LYS A 16 5.72 -12.77 -14.01
C LYS A 16 4.32 -12.28 -13.63
N ILE A 17 3.85 -12.56 -12.42
CA ILE A 17 2.59 -12.01 -11.91
C ILE A 17 2.68 -10.49 -11.87
N GLU A 18 3.78 -9.94 -11.33
CA GLU A 18 4.04 -8.50 -11.27
C GLU A 18 4.07 -7.85 -12.65
N ASN A 19 4.76 -8.46 -13.60
CA ASN A 19 4.93 -7.94 -14.95
C ASN A 19 3.77 -8.31 -15.90
N SER A 20 2.72 -8.97 -15.41
CA SER A 20 1.62 -9.45 -16.28
C SER A 20 0.75 -8.32 -16.83
N GLY A 21 0.78 -7.13 -16.21
CA GLY A 21 -0.11 -6.02 -16.54
C GLY A 21 -1.60 -6.30 -16.26
N ILE A 22 -1.91 -7.42 -15.61
CA ILE A 22 -3.28 -7.80 -15.26
C ILE A 22 -3.66 -7.09 -13.97
N LYS A 23 -4.77 -6.34 -13.98
CA LYS A 23 -5.40 -5.86 -12.75
C LYS A 23 -5.85 -7.07 -11.93
N LEU A 24 -5.24 -7.26 -10.78
CA LEU A 24 -5.52 -8.38 -9.89
C LEU A 24 -6.82 -8.17 -9.12
N ASP A 25 -7.55 -9.25 -8.92
CA ASP A 25 -8.71 -9.33 -8.02
C ASP A 25 -8.80 -10.75 -7.41
N SER A 26 -9.76 -10.97 -6.51
CA SER A 26 -9.95 -12.23 -5.78
C SER A 26 -10.73 -13.31 -6.54
N SER A 27 -11.13 -13.04 -7.78
CA SER A 27 -11.97 -13.93 -8.57
C SER A 27 -11.20 -15.10 -9.18
N ASN A 28 -11.91 -16.21 -9.38
CA ASN A 28 -11.36 -17.36 -10.09
C ASN A 28 -11.09 -17.06 -11.58
N SER A 29 -11.78 -16.10 -12.19
CA SER A 29 -11.50 -15.66 -13.56
C SER A 29 -10.17 -14.91 -13.65
N CYS A 30 -9.86 -14.04 -12.69
CA CYS A 30 -8.55 -13.40 -12.58
C CYS A 30 -7.44 -14.45 -12.40
N LEU A 31 -7.62 -15.40 -11.48
CA LEU A 31 -6.65 -16.49 -11.29
C LEU A 31 -6.35 -17.23 -12.60
N LYS A 32 -7.38 -17.67 -13.32
CA LYS A 32 -7.22 -18.36 -14.62
C LYS A 32 -6.52 -17.50 -15.66
N LYS A 33 -6.85 -16.21 -15.72
CA LYS A 33 -6.23 -15.25 -16.65
C LYS A 33 -4.75 -15.07 -16.34
N VAL A 34 -4.39 -14.88 -15.07
CA VAL A 34 -3.01 -14.75 -14.60
C VAL A 34 -2.23 -16.02 -14.89
N MET A 35 -2.74 -17.19 -14.49
CA MET A 35 -2.06 -18.47 -14.75
C MET A 35 -1.77 -18.68 -16.23
N ARG A 36 -2.73 -18.36 -17.12
CA ARG A 36 -2.54 -18.45 -18.57
C ARG A 36 -1.47 -17.47 -19.06
N ALA A 37 -1.48 -16.23 -18.57
CA ALA A 37 -0.56 -15.19 -19.01
C ALA A 37 0.90 -15.47 -18.60
N ILE A 38 1.10 -16.06 -17.41
CA ILE A 38 2.44 -16.32 -16.87
C ILE A 38 2.98 -17.72 -17.23
N GLY A 39 2.15 -18.55 -17.87
CA GLY A 39 2.47 -19.94 -18.19
C GLY A 39 2.62 -20.82 -16.94
N ALA A 40 1.72 -20.65 -15.97
CA ALA A 40 1.66 -21.50 -14.78
C ALA A 40 0.87 -22.77 -15.06
N SER A 41 1.31 -23.90 -14.50
CA SER A 41 0.60 -25.17 -14.57
C SER A 41 -0.44 -25.31 -13.46
N SER A 42 -1.33 -26.30 -13.57
CA SER A 42 -2.34 -26.58 -12.54
C SER A 42 -1.73 -26.93 -11.17
N SER A 43 -0.53 -27.52 -11.13
CA SER A 43 0.16 -27.80 -9.87
C SER A 43 0.66 -26.54 -9.17
N GLU A 44 0.77 -25.42 -9.90
CA GLU A 44 1.22 -24.12 -9.39
C GLU A 44 0.03 -23.22 -8.97
N GLU A 45 -1.22 -23.67 -9.18
CA GLU A 45 -2.43 -22.88 -8.94
C GLU A 45 -2.51 -22.30 -7.52
N ASN A 46 -2.30 -23.14 -6.51
CA ASN A 46 -2.36 -22.72 -5.11
C ASN A 46 -1.30 -21.66 -4.79
N TYR A 47 -0.10 -21.81 -5.36
CA TYR A 47 0.96 -20.83 -5.22
C TYR A 47 0.54 -19.50 -5.85
N VAL A 48 0.12 -19.50 -7.12
CA VAL A 48 -0.32 -18.29 -7.84
C VAL A 48 -1.47 -17.60 -7.10
N LYS A 49 -2.46 -18.36 -6.64
CA LYS A 49 -3.60 -17.85 -5.86
C LYS A 49 -3.12 -17.16 -4.57
N SER A 50 -2.21 -17.79 -3.83
CA SER A 50 -1.65 -17.20 -2.60
C SER A 50 -0.87 -15.90 -2.88
N ARG A 51 -0.14 -15.82 -3.98
CA ARG A 51 0.64 -14.63 -4.37
C ARG A 51 -0.28 -13.48 -4.80
N ILE A 52 -1.35 -13.77 -5.54
CA ILE A 52 -2.39 -12.77 -5.87
C ILE A 52 -3.01 -12.23 -4.58
N ALA A 53 -3.41 -13.12 -3.66
CA ALA A 53 -4.02 -12.70 -2.39
C ALA A 53 -3.07 -11.86 -1.52
N LEU A 54 -1.78 -12.20 -1.49
CA LEU A 54 -0.77 -11.41 -0.78
C LEU A 54 -0.67 -10.01 -1.38
N ARG A 55 -0.58 -9.90 -2.72
CA ARG A 55 -0.47 -8.59 -3.41
C ARG A 55 -1.70 -7.72 -3.16
N LEU A 56 -2.90 -8.29 -3.16
CA LEU A 56 -4.13 -7.55 -2.85
C LEU A 56 -4.11 -7.01 -1.40
N LYS A 57 -3.66 -7.82 -0.45
CA LYS A 57 -3.52 -7.38 0.96
C LYS A 57 -2.45 -6.28 1.10
N THR A 58 -1.31 -6.44 0.42
CA THR A 58 -0.25 -5.43 0.43
C THR A 58 -0.75 -4.12 -0.17
N GLN A 59 -1.50 -4.15 -1.28
CA GLN A 59 -2.07 -2.94 -1.87
C GLN A 59 -3.02 -2.24 -0.89
N ALA A 60 -3.94 -2.98 -0.27
CA ALA A 60 -4.86 -2.41 0.72
C ALA A 60 -4.11 -1.74 1.90
N LEU A 61 -3.03 -2.37 2.39
CA LEU A 61 -2.20 -1.77 3.44
C LEU A 61 -1.46 -0.50 3.00
N LEU A 62 -1.02 -0.45 1.74
CA LEU A 62 -0.41 0.75 1.18
C LEU A 62 -1.44 1.88 1.06
N ASP A 63 -2.63 1.58 0.55
CA ASP A 63 -3.74 2.54 0.44
C ASP A 63 -4.11 3.10 1.83
N ASP A 64 -4.26 2.22 2.84
CA ASP A 64 -4.52 2.63 4.22
C ASP A 64 -3.39 3.50 4.81
N THR A 65 -2.14 3.23 4.42
CA THR A 65 -0.97 4.00 4.87
C THR A 65 -0.96 5.40 4.25
N ASP A 66 -1.28 5.50 2.96
CA ASP A 66 -1.39 6.78 2.26
C ASP A 66 -2.49 7.65 2.89
N ASP A 67 -3.64 7.06 3.21
CA ASP A 67 -4.73 7.75 3.92
C ASP A 67 -4.31 8.23 5.31
N PHE A 68 -3.57 7.39 6.05
CA PHE A 68 -3.02 7.77 7.35
C PHE A 68 -2.05 8.95 7.25
N ILE A 69 -1.13 8.93 6.27
CA ILE A 69 -0.20 10.02 6.00
C ILE A 69 -0.97 11.31 5.70
N ASN A 70 -1.91 11.26 4.75
CA ASN A 70 -2.74 12.41 4.38
C ASN A 70 -3.49 13.01 5.57
N SER A 71 -4.05 12.16 6.44
CA SER A 71 -4.74 12.60 7.64
C SER A 71 -3.80 13.29 8.64
N THR A 72 -2.57 12.79 8.76
CA THR A 72 -1.55 13.32 9.66
C THR A 72 -1.04 14.67 9.16
N GLU A 73 -0.78 14.81 7.87
CA GLU A 73 -0.38 16.08 7.25
C GLU A 73 -1.43 17.16 7.48
N LYS A 74 -2.70 16.82 7.27
CA LYS A 74 -3.81 17.75 7.54
C LYS A 74 -3.87 18.17 9.02
N MET A 75 -3.68 17.23 9.94
CA MET A 75 -3.66 17.52 11.38
C MET A 75 -2.52 18.48 11.74
N LEU A 76 -1.34 18.30 11.17
CA LEU A 76 -0.19 19.20 11.38
C LEU A 76 -0.45 20.60 10.81
N ASP A 77 -1.07 20.69 9.63
CA ASP A 77 -1.47 21.97 9.04
C ASP A 77 -2.49 22.70 9.90
N ASP A 78 -3.44 21.96 10.48
CA ASP A 78 -4.46 22.54 11.36
C ASP A 78 -3.85 23.00 12.70
N PHE A 79 -2.93 22.23 13.29
CA PHE A 79 -2.17 22.70 14.46
C PHE A 79 -1.39 23.97 14.18
N LYS A 80 -0.71 24.05 13.03
CA LYS A 80 0.06 25.25 12.66
C LYS A 80 -0.86 26.48 12.54
N LYS A 81 -2.03 26.33 11.94
CA LYS A 81 -3.01 27.42 11.84
C LYS A 81 -3.53 27.84 13.21
N ASP A 82 -3.75 26.87 14.10
CA ASP A 82 -4.17 27.15 15.47
C ASP A 82 -3.07 27.89 16.22
N ASP A 83 -1.82 27.43 16.18
CA ASP A 83 -0.67 28.12 16.79
C ASP A 83 -0.54 29.57 16.29
N GLU A 84 -0.59 29.79 14.96
CA GLU A 84 -0.55 31.13 14.37
C GLU A 84 -1.70 32.03 14.86
N LYS A 85 -2.89 31.47 15.05
CA LYS A 85 -4.05 32.18 15.59
C LYS A 85 -3.85 32.52 17.07
N TRP A 86 -3.36 31.57 17.85
CA TRP A 86 -3.07 31.75 19.27
C TRP A 86 -2.02 32.84 19.49
N GLU A 87 -0.94 32.83 18.72
CA GLU A 87 0.07 33.88 18.76
C GLU A 87 -0.52 35.25 18.42
N ARG A 88 -1.36 35.32 17.37
CA ARG A 88 -2.01 36.57 16.95
C ARG A 88 -2.90 37.14 18.05
N GLU A 89 -3.73 36.32 18.65
CA GLU A 89 -4.63 36.77 19.73
C GLU A 89 -3.86 37.12 21.00
N GLY A 90 -2.88 36.31 21.37
CA GLY A 90 -2.07 36.59 22.55
C GLY A 90 -1.22 37.86 22.40
N ARG A 91 -0.68 38.15 21.20
CA ARG A 91 -0.01 39.45 20.92
C ARG A 91 -0.96 40.64 21.10
N LYS A 92 -2.23 40.52 20.70
CA LYS A 92 -3.24 41.58 20.94
C LYS A 92 -3.48 41.81 22.44
N LEU A 93 -3.35 40.77 23.24
CA LEU A 93 -3.48 40.82 24.70
C LEU A 93 -2.19 41.25 25.41
N GLY A 94 -1.13 41.56 24.67
CA GLY A 94 0.15 42.04 25.23
C GLY A 94 1.12 40.93 25.62
N PHE A 95 0.84 39.66 25.31
CA PHE A 95 1.80 38.57 25.49
C PHE A 95 2.90 38.64 24.42
N LYS A 96 4.14 38.42 24.84
CA LYS A 96 5.26 38.14 23.95
C LYS A 96 5.45 36.63 23.89
N PHE A 97 5.28 36.06 22.70
CA PHE A 97 5.63 34.67 22.43
C PHE A 97 7.02 34.67 21.81
N TRP A 98 7.89 33.81 22.35
CA TRP A 98 9.27 33.61 21.93
C TRP A 98 10.18 34.82 22.20
N ASP A 99 10.57 34.97 23.48
CA ASP A 99 11.83 35.62 23.85
C ASP A 99 13.00 34.64 23.65
#